data_AF-A0A6A0ALJ3-F1
#
_entry.id   AF-A0A6A0ALJ3-F1
#
_cell.length_a   1.000
_cell.length_b   1.000
_cell.length_c   1.000
_cell.angle_alpha   90.00
_cell.angle_beta   90.00
_cell.angle_gamma   90.00
#
_symmetry.space_group_name_H-M   'P 1'
#
loop_
_entity.id
_entity.type
_entity.pdbx_description
1 polymer ?
#
loop_
_entity_poly.entity_id
_entity_poly.type
_entity_poly.pdbx_seq_one_letter_code
_entity_poly.pdbx_strand_id
1 'polypeptide(L)'
;MAAAKERLSNMSDIPIVQSTLAKLMKGEGMSFDEAYGHVLGTLCVSTLTPILFSFLPIKVLRKVFPPVVSGVTILLIGIHLTGAGLANWGGGSFCSQTGNYNKLVNGVPAPVLCTGNGQVMYPYGDGHYVGMGFLVFSTIILIEILGSPFMRNCSAIIGLLFGYFIAAIIDVDGKRFVTSASFESAPAIT
;
A
#
# COMPACT_ATOMS: atom_id res chain seq x y z
N MET A 1 24.93 7.75 2.41
CA MET A 1 24.05 6.58 2.62
C MET A 1 22.56 6.93 2.78
N ALA A 2 22.19 8.10 3.33
CA ALA A 2 20.78 8.52 3.43
C ALA A 2 20.06 8.70 2.07
N ALA A 3 20.75 9.22 1.05
CA ALA A 3 20.18 9.43 -0.30
C ALA A 3 19.83 8.13 -1.07
N ALA A 4 20.39 6.98 -0.68
CA ALA A 4 20.05 5.68 -1.27
C ALA A 4 18.80 5.08 -0.62
N LYS A 5 18.59 5.31 0.68
CA LYS A 5 17.40 4.85 1.42
C LYS A 5 16.13 5.59 0.95
N GLU A 6 16.25 6.86 0.58
CA GLU A 6 15.14 7.70 0.10
C GLU A 6 14.74 7.42 -1.36
N ARG A 7 15.64 6.83 -2.18
CA ARG A 7 15.35 6.45 -3.57
C ARG A 7 14.70 5.07 -3.74
N LEU A 8 14.78 4.21 -2.73
CA LEU A 8 14.13 2.90 -2.72
C LEU A 8 12.64 2.96 -2.33
N SER A 9 12.15 4.14 -1.93
CA SER A 9 10.75 4.40 -1.61
C SER A 9 10.02 5.14 -2.73
N ASN A 10 10.49 5.06 -3.97
CA ASN A 10 9.76 5.62 -5.09
C ASN A 10 8.50 4.78 -5.35
N MET A 11 7.36 5.44 -5.50
CA MET A 11 6.06 4.78 -5.73
C MET A 11 6.06 3.84 -6.96
N SER A 12 6.98 4.04 -7.91
CA SER A 12 7.18 3.17 -9.08
C SER A 12 7.66 1.76 -8.74
N ASP A 13 8.38 1.60 -7.63
CA ASP A 13 9.06 0.34 -7.32
C ASP A 13 8.12 -0.63 -6.60
N ILE A 14 7.10 -0.10 -5.92
CA ILE A 14 6.07 -0.86 -5.20
C ILE A 14 5.41 -1.95 -6.09
N PRO A 15 4.84 -1.65 -7.28
CA PRO A 15 4.21 -2.68 -8.11
C PRO A 15 5.20 -3.73 -8.64
N ILE A 16 6.45 -3.33 -8.88
CA ILE A 16 7.51 -4.23 -9.35
C ILE A 16 7.90 -5.21 -8.24
N VAL A 17 8.13 -4.69 -7.03
CA VAL A 17 8.49 -5.51 -5.86
C VAL A 17 7.35 -6.45 -5.50
N GLN A 18 6.10 -5.98 -5.48
CA GLN A 18 4.94 -6.83 -5.17
C GLN A 18 4.77 -7.97 -6.17
N SER A 19 4.85 -7.69 -7.47
CA SER A 19 4.73 -8.72 -8.51
C SER A 19 5.89 -9.71 -8.51
N THR A 20 7.11 -9.25 -8.19
CA THR A 20 8.29 -10.11 -8.10
C THR A 20 8.22 -11.01 -6.87
N LEU A 21 7.92 -10.47 -5.70
CA LEU A 21 7.74 -11.25 -4.47
C LEU A 21 6.64 -12.30 -4.62
N ALA A 22 5.49 -11.94 -5.21
CA ALA A 22 4.41 -12.89 -5.46
C ALA A 22 4.87 -14.06 -6.35
N LYS A 23 5.69 -13.80 -7.37
CA LYS A 23 6.25 -14.85 -8.23
C LYS A 23 7.28 -15.72 -7.52
N LEU A 24 8.21 -15.13 -6.78
CA LEU A 24 9.28 -15.86 -6.09
C LEU A 24 8.71 -16.74 -4.96
N MET A 25 7.78 -16.20 -4.18
CA MET A 25 7.16 -16.94 -3.06
C MET A 25 6.22 -18.05 -3.55
N LYS A 26 5.40 -17.79 -4.58
CA LYS A 26 4.39 -18.76 -5.05
C LYS A 26 4.91 -19.72 -6.12
N GLY A 27 5.86 -19.26 -6.95
CA GLY A 27 6.40 -20.04 -8.07
C GLY A 27 7.57 -20.93 -7.66
N GLU A 28 8.51 -20.39 -6.88
CA GLU A 28 9.74 -21.10 -6.48
C GLU A 28 9.69 -21.60 -5.03
N GLY A 29 8.70 -21.18 -4.24
CA GLY A 29 8.51 -21.64 -2.86
C GLY A 29 9.55 -21.11 -1.87
N MET A 30 10.28 -20.05 -2.24
CA MET A 30 11.31 -19.45 -1.38
C MET A 30 10.70 -18.75 -0.16
N SER A 31 11.47 -18.74 0.94
CA SER A 31 11.12 -17.96 2.12
C SER A 31 11.06 -16.47 1.80
N PHE A 32 10.27 -15.71 2.58
CA PHE A 32 10.14 -14.27 2.43
C PHE A 32 11.50 -13.56 2.50
N ASP A 33 12.35 -13.97 3.46
CA ASP A 33 13.65 -13.32 3.69
C ASP A 33 14.59 -13.48 2.50
N GLU A 34 14.58 -14.66 1.88
CA GLU A 34 15.39 -14.98 0.70
C GLU A 34 14.88 -14.24 -0.54
N ALA A 35 13.57 -14.31 -0.81
CA ALA A 35 12.94 -13.58 -1.91
C ALA A 35 13.17 -12.06 -1.79
N TYR A 36 13.09 -11.53 -0.57
CA TYR A 36 13.38 -10.12 -0.30
C TYR A 36 14.86 -9.79 -0.52
N GLY A 37 15.78 -10.67 -0.11
CA GLY A 37 17.20 -10.56 -0.41
C GLY A 37 17.51 -10.46 -1.90
N HIS A 38 16.86 -11.30 -2.73
CA HIS A 38 17.00 -11.25 -4.19
C HIS A 38 16.50 -9.94 -4.81
N VAL A 39 15.37 -9.43 -4.32
CA VAL A 39 14.83 -8.14 -4.74
C VAL A 39 15.80 -7.01 -4.39
N LEU A 40 16.31 -6.98 -3.15
CA LEU A 40 17.28 -5.97 -2.71
C LEU A 40 18.59 -6.00 -3.51
N GLY A 41 19.11 -7.19 -3.83
CA GLY A 41 20.29 -7.34 -4.67
C GLY A 41 20.08 -6.78 -6.07
N THR A 42 18.92 -7.07 -6.67
CA THR A 42 18.55 -6.54 -8.00
C THR A 42 18.40 -5.02 -7.96
N LEU A 43 17.82 -4.47 -6.89
CA LEU A 43 17.69 -3.02 -6.71
C LEU A 43 19.05 -2.32 -6.57
N CYS A 44 20.02 -2.94 -5.88
CA CYS A 44 21.37 -2.38 -5.80
C CYS A 44 22.00 -2.24 -7.20
N VAL A 45 21.88 -3.26 -8.05
CA VAL A 45 22.42 -3.21 -9.42
C VAL A 45 21.62 -2.27 -10.31
N SER A 46 20.28 -2.27 -10.20
CA SER A 46 19.41 -1.44 -11.05
C SER A 46 19.59 0.06 -10.80
N THR A 47 19.99 0.47 -9.59
CA THR A 47 20.31 1.89 -9.28
C THR A 47 21.54 2.42 -10.02
N LEU A 48 22.38 1.55 -10.60
CA LEU A 48 23.49 1.98 -11.46
C LEU A 48 23.00 2.59 -12.78
N THR A 49 21.89 2.09 -13.33
CA THR A 49 21.32 2.60 -14.60
C THR A 49 20.95 4.09 -14.54
N PRO A 50 20.19 4.61 -13.56
CA PRO A 50 19.92 6.05 -13.46
C PRO A 50 21.18 6.87 -13.15
N ILE A 51 22.20 6.30 -12.52
CA ILE A 51 23.51 6.97 -12.35
C ILE A 51 24.18 7.13 -13.72
N LEU A 52 24.16 6.11 -14.57
CA LEU A 52 24.67 6.19 -15.94
C LEU A 52 23.88 7.18 -16.79
N PHE A 53 22.55 7.18 -16.70
CA PHE A 53 21.71 8.15 -17.41
C PHE A 53 21.89 9.59 -16.90
N SER A 54 22.38 9.80 -15.68
CA SER A 54 22.71 11.13 -15.17
C SER A 54 23.85 11.81 -15.94
N PHE A 55 24.67 11.06 -16.69
CA PHE A 55 25.71 11.62 -17.55
C PHE A 55 25.22 12.00 -18.96
N LEU A 56 23.99 11.64 -19.33
CA LEU A 56 23.44 11.99 -20.64
C LEU A 56 22.89 13.42 -20.66
N PRO A 57 23.09 14.19 -21.74
CA PRO A 57 22.55 15.53 -21.86
C PRO A 57 21.03 15.51 -21.96
N ILE A 58 20.37 16.45 -21.28
CA ILE A 58 18.89 16.58 -21.18
C ILE A 58 18.20 16.57 -22.55
N LYS A 59 18.87 17.06 -23.60
CA LYS A 59 18.37 17.07 -24.98
C LYS A 59 18.13 15.66 -25.53
N VAL A 60 19.01 14.71 -25.20
CA VAL A 60 18.87 13.30 -25.59
C VAL A 60 17.74 12.67 -24.80
N LEU A 61 17.67 12.93 -23.48
CA LEU A 61 16.67 12.34 -22.62
C LEU A 61 15.23 12.74 -23.00
N ARG A 62 15.01 14.01 -23.36
CA ARG A 62 13.71 14.51 -23.85
C ARG A 62 13.33 13.97 -25.23
N LYS A 63 14.30 13.49 -26.01
CA LYS A 63 14.06 12.85 -27.31
C LYS A 63 13.74 11.35 -27.16
N VAL A 64 14.40 10.68 -26.21
CA VAL A 64 14.16 9.26 -25.89
C VAL A 64 12.84 9.09 -25.13
N PHE A 65 12.55 9.97 -24.18
CA PHE A 65 11.31 9.96 -23.39
C PHE A 65 10.53 11.26 -23.63
N PRO A 66 9.80 11.36 -24.76
CA PRO A 66 8.95 12.51 -25.02
C PRO A 66 7.86 12.63 -23.95
N PRO A 67 7.32 13.83 -23.71
CA PRO A 67 6.38 14.10 -22.61
C PRO A 67 5.12 13.22 -22.65
N VAL A 68 4.70 12.77 -23.84
CA VAL A 68 3.57 11.84 -24.01
C VAL A 68 3.86 10.49 -23.36
N VAL A 69 5.06 9.93 -23.56
CA VAL A 69 5.45 8.63 -22.99
C VAL A 69 5.58 8.73 -21.47
N SER A 70 6.21 9.80 -20.98
CA SER A 70 6.33 10.04 -19.54
C SER A 70 4.95 10.17 -18.87
N GLY A 71 4.04 10.95 -19.47
CA GLY A 71 2.68 11.15 -18.95
C GLY A 71 1.86 9.85 -18.88
N VAL A 72 1.86 9.06 -19.96
CA VAL A 72 1.14 7.76 -19.97
C VAL A 72 1.73 6.79 -18.95
N THR A 73 3.05 6.76 -18.79
CA THR A 73 3.72 5.89 -17.82
C THR A 73 3.33 6.25 -16.38
N ILE A 74 3.35 7.54 -16.02
CA ILE A 74 2.95 8.01 -14.69
C ILE A 74 1.47 7.70 -14.42
N LEU A 75 0.59 7.88 -15.41
CA LEU A 75 -0.82 7.53 -15.29
C LEU A 75 -1.02 6.04 -15.00
N LEU A 76 -0.35 5.14 -15.74
CA LEU A 76 -0.46 3.70 -15.54
C LEU A 76 0.05 3.27 -14.16
N ILE A 77 1.16 3.86 -13.70
CA ILE A 77 1.66 3.64 -12.33
C ILE A 77 0.58 4.03 -11.30
N GLY A 78 -0.05 5.19 -11.49
CA GLY A 78 -1.14 5.66 -10.62
C GLY A 78 -2.35 4.72 -10.60
N ILE A 79 -2.77 4.21 -11.77
CA ILE A 79 -3.90 3.27 -11.89
C ILE A 79 -3.60 1.97 -11.13
N HIS A 80 -2.40 1.40 -11.31
CA HIS A 80 -1.99 0.18 -10.61
C HIS A 80 -1.98 0.34 -9.09
N LEU A 81 -1.42 1.45 -8.59
CA LEU A 81 -1.37 1.74 -7.15
C LEU A 81 -2.74 2.05 -6.55
N THR A 82 -3.63 2.66 -7.33
CA THR A 82 -5.02 2.91 -6.90
C THR A 82 -5.75 1.59 -6.62
N GLY A 83 -5.50 0.54 -7.42
CA GLY A 83 -6.01 -0.80 -7.16
C GLY A 83 -5.57 -1.35 -5.79
N ALA A 84 -4.30 -1.20 -5.43
CA ALA A 84 -3.78 -1.61 -4.12
C ALA A 84 -4.39 -0.77 -2.98
N GLY A 85 -4.57 0.54 -3.19
CA GLY A 85 -5.23 1.44 -2.24
C GLY A 85 -6.68 1.05 -1.97
N LEU A 86 -7.46 0.79 -3.03
CA LEU A 86 -8.85 0.32 -2.92
C LEU A 86 -8.95 -1.06 -2.25
N ALA A 87 -7.99 -1.96 -2.52
CA ALA A 87 -7.92 -3.25 -1.84
C ALA A 87 -7.66 -3.10 -0.33
N ASN A 88 -6.87 -2.13 0.10
CA ASN A 88 -6.69 -1.85 1.52
C ASN A 88 -7.91 -1.17 2.15
N TRP A 89 -8.62 -0.31 1.40
CA TRP A 89 -9.90 0.26 1.85
C TRP A 89 -10.93 -0.86 2.10
N GLY A 90 -11.01 -1.88 1.25
CA GLY A 90 -11.93 -3.01 1.42
C GLY A 90 -11.63 -3.95 2.60
N GLY A 91 -10.58 -3.73 3.39
CA GLY A 91 -10.21 -4.61 4.51
C GLY A 91 -8.91 -5.38 4.34
N GLY A 92 -8.16 -5.13 3.25
CA GLY A 92 -6.77 -5.57 3.09
C GLY A 92 -6.46 -6.22 1.75
N SER A 93 -5.30 -5.90 1.18
CA SER A 93 -4.82 -6.41 -0.12
C SER A 93 -4.66 -7.93 -0.22
N PHE A 94 -4.32 -8.60 0.88
CA PHE A 94 -4.25 -10.08 0.91
C PHE A 94 -5.65 -10.72 0.91
N CYS A 95 -6.59 -10.10 1.63
CA CYS A 95 -7.97 -10.56 1.71
C CYS A 95 -8.68 -10.41 0.35
N SER A 96 -8.42 -9.28 -0.33
CA SER A 96 -8.92 -8.99 -1.68
C SER A 96 -8.54 -10.07 -2.73
N GLN A 97 -7.30 -10.59 -2.65
CA GLN A 97 -6.79 -11.59 -3.59
C GLN A 97 -7.23 -13.02 -3.27
N THR A 98 -7.58 -13.27 -2.02
CA THR A 98 -7.96 -14.61 -1.58
C THR A 98 -9.33 -14.97 -2.14
N GLY A 99 -10.24 -14.00 -2.31
CA GLY A 99 -11.63 -14.18 -2.75
C GLY A 99 -12.58 -14.29 -1.55
N ASN A 100 -13.88 -14.06 -1.76
CA ASN A 100 -14.83 -13.99 -0.65
C ASN A 100 -15.18 -15.36 -0.03
N TYR A 101 -15.12 -16.48 -0.77
CA TYR A 101 -15.69 -17.78 -0.34
C TYR A 101 -14.79 -18.98 -0.68
N ASN A 102 -13.54 -18.95 -0.23
CA ASN A 102 -12.52 -19.94 -0.64
C ASN A 102 -12.10 -20.83 0.54
N LYS A 103 -12.89 -20.78 1.63
CA LYS A 103 -12.79 -21.69 2.76
C LYS A 103 -14.13 -22.42 2.92
N LEU A 104 -14.09 -23.75 2.87
CA LEU A 104 -15.21 -24.58 3.29
C LEU A 104 -15.07 -24.84 4.79
N VAL A 105 -16.05 -24.41 5.57
CA VAL A 105 -16.16 -24.78 6.99
C VAL A 105 -17.34 -25.72 7.10
N ASN A 106 -17.08 -26.98 7.49
CA ASN A 106 -18.11 -28.03 7.56
C ASN A 106 -18.89 -28.25 6.24
N GLY A 107 -18.21 -28.13 5.09
CA GLY A 107 -18.83 -28.33 3.77
C GLY A 107 -19.68 -27.16 3.26
N VAL A 108 -19.76 -26.05 4.00
CA VAL A 108 -20.48 -24.83 3.59
C VAL A 108 -19.45 -23.75 3.19
N PRO A 109 -19.67 -23.01 2.08
CA PRO A 109 -18.85 -21.85 1.73
C PRO A 109 -18.91 -20.80 2.86
N ALA A 110 -17.80 -20.60 3.54
CA ALA A 110 -17.68 -19.60 4.59
C ALA A 110 -16.91 -18.38 4.07
N PRO A 111 -17.31 -17.16 4.45
CA PRO A 111 -16.58 -15.98 4.07
C PRO A 111 -15.17 -15.99 4.66
N VAL A 112 -14.17 -15.63 3.87
CA VAL A 112 -12.80 -15.43 4.38
C VAL A 112 -12.78 -14.11 5.15
N LEU A 113 -12.50 -14.21 6.45
CA LEU A 113 -12.38 -13.06 7.32
C LEU A 113 -11.00 -12.41 7.16
N CYS A 114 -10.98 -11.10 6.95
CA CYS A 114 -9.74 -10.35 6.85
C CYS A 114 -9.08 -10.22 8.23
N THR A 115 -7.79 -10.55 8.30
CA THR A 115 -6.98 -10.47 9.52
C THR A 115 -5.96 -9.34 9.41
N GLY A 116 -5.45 -8.84 10.54
CA GLY A 116 -4.47 -7.74 10.57
C GLY A 116 -5.07 -6.34 10.79
N ASN A 117 -6.40 -6.22 10.97
CA ASN A 117 -7.11 -4.96 11.21
C ASN A 117 -7.46 -4.76 12.71
N GLY A 118 -6.53 -5.13 13.61
CA GLY A 118 -6.77 -5.18 15.05
C GLY A 118 -7.56 -6.42 15.47
N GLN A 119 -8.55 -6.25 16.34
CA GLN A 119 -9.47 -7.32 16.78
C GLN A 119 -10.64 -7.53 15.82
N VAL A 120 -10.85 -6.59 14.89
CA VAL A 120 -11.97 -6.62 13.96
C VAL A 120 -11.68 -7.56 12.80
N MET A 121 -12.55 -8.56 12.63
CA MET A 121 -12.44 -9.57 11.58
C MET A 121 -13.77 -9.64 10.82
N TYR A 122 -13.83 -8.93 9.69
CA TYR A 122 -14.97 -8.93 8.79
C TYR A 122 -14.56 -9.44 7.40
N PRO A 123 -15.52 -9.92 6.58
CA PRO A 123 -15.25 -10.23 5.19
C PRO A 123 -14.76 -9.00 4.42
N TYR A 124 -14.06 -9.23 3.33
CA TYR A 124 -13.63 -8.16 2.44
C TYR A 124 -14.84 -7.39 1.89
N GLY A 125 -14.75 -6.06 1.91
CA GLY A 125 -15.81 -5.16 1.46
C GLY A 125 -16.94 -4.95 2.46
N ASP A 126 -16.78 -5.36 3.72
CA ASP A 126 -17.75 -5.07 4.77
C ASP A 126 -17.98 -3.57 4.97
N GLY A 127 -19.21 -3.20 5.31
CA GLY A 127 -19.64 -1.81 5.47
C GLY A 127 -18.80 -1.02 6.48
N HIS A 128 -18.26 -1.68 7.50
CA HIS A 128 -17.36 -1.02 8.46
C HIS A 128 -16.04 -0.59 7.80
N TYR A 129 -15.41 -1.44 7.00
CA TYR A 129 -14.17 -1.09 6.30
C TYR A 129 -14.41 0.00 5.25
N VAL A 130 -15.49 -0.14 4.47
CA VAL A 130 -15.86 0.86 3.45
C VAL A 130 -16.20 2.20 4.09
N GLY A 131 -16.95 2.20 5.20
CA GLY A 131 -17.29 3.42 5.94
C GLY A 131 -16.08 4.17 6.48
N MET A 132 -15.08 3.45 6.99
CA MET A 132 -13.85 4.07 7.52
C MET A 132 -13.02 4.77 6.43
N GLY A 133 -12.84 4.15 5.26
CA GLY A 133 -12.16 4.83 4.15
C GLY A 133 -13.01 5.95 3.53
N PHE A 134 -14.34 5.83 3.52
CA PHE A 134 -15.24 6.89 3.07
C PHE A 134 -15.14 8.12 3.97
N LEU A 135 -15.03 7.92 5.28
CA LEU A 135 -14.81 8.99 6.25
C LEU A 135 -13.51 9.75 5.94
N VAL A 136 -12.39 9.04 5.77
CA VAL A 136 -11.10 9.64 5.40
C VAL A 136 -11.22 10.45 4.11
N PHE A 137 -11.81 9.84 3.07
CA PHE A 137 -11.95 10.48 1.76
C PHE A 137 -12.85 11.72 1.82
N SER A 138 -13.96 11.64 2.56
CA SER A 138 -14.86 12.77 2.79
C SER A 138 -14.17 13.90 3.54
N THR A 139 -13.36 13.59 4.56
CA THR A 139 -12.57 14.60 5.29
C THR A 139 -11.56 15.28 4.37
N ILE A 140 -10.88 14.53 3.49
CA ILE A 140 -9.97 15.11 2.49
C ILE A 140 -10.72 16.09 1.57
N ILE A 141 -11.89 15.68 1.04
CA ILE A 141 -12.72 16.55 0.18
C ILE A 141 -13.16 17.82 0.93
N LEU A 142 -13.61 17.70 2.18
CA LEU A 142 -14.03 18.85 2.97
C LEU A 142 -12.88 19.83 3.23
N ILE A 143 -11.67 19.32 3.49
CA ILE A 143 -10.46 20.15 3.65
C ILE A 143 -10.08 20.81 2.32
N GLU A 144 -10.23 20.12 1.20
CA GLU A 144 -9.92 20.69 -0.11
C GLU A 144 -10.86 21.85 -0.47
N ILE A 145 -12.14 21.72 -0.13
CA ILE A 145 -13.16 22.75 -0.39
C ILE A 145 -13.03 23.93 0.58
N LEU A 146 -12.94 23.66 1.89
CA LEU A 146 -13.05 24.69 2.94
C LEU A 146 -11.70 25.13 3.54
N GLY A 147 -10.62 24.39 3.28
CA GLY A 147 -9.33 24.59 3.93
C GLY A 147 -8.53 25.75 3.36
N SER A 148 -7.65 26.30 4.19
CA SER A 148 -6.66 27.30 3.79
C SER A 148 -5.63 26.72 2.80
N PRO A 149 -4.87 27.56 2.06
CA PRO A 149 -3.84 27.09 1.14
C PRO A 149 -2.82 26.12 1.78
N PHE A 150 -2.54 26.29 3.07
CA PHE A 150 -1.70 25.38 3.82
C PHE A 150 -2.37 24.02 4.08
N MET A 151 -3.65 24.03 4.49
CA MET A 151 -4.38 22.79 4.79
C MET A 151 -4.62 21.93 3.55
N ARG A 152 -4.80 22.56 2.38
CA ARG A 152 -4.96 21.84 1.10
C ARG A 152 -3.70 21.05 0.72
N ASN A 153 -2.52 21.61 0.96
CA ASN A 153 -1.25 20.89 0.70
C ASN A 153 -1.03 19.69 1.64
N CYS A 154 -1.66 19.70 2.81
CA CYS A 154 -1.58 18.64 3.82
C CYS A 154 -2.88 17.85 3.97
N SER A 155 -3.83 17.99 3.04
CA SER A 155 -5.21 17.48 3.19
C SER A 155 -5.24 15.96 3.38
N ALA A 156 -4.40 15.23 2.64
CA ALA A 156 -4.24 13.78 2.78
C ALA A 156 -3.73 13.37 4.19
N ILE A 157 -2.74 14.08 4.73
CA ILE A 157 -2.19 13.79 6.07
C ILE A 157 -3.25 14.05 7.14
N ILE A 158 -3.94 15.19 7.07
CA ILE A 158 -4.97 15.56 8.04
C ILE A 158 -6.16 14.58 7.96
N GLY A 159 -6.58 14.20 6.75
CA GLY A 159 -7.66 13.23 6.55
C GLY A 159 -7.32 11.85 7.12
N LEU A 160 -6.09 11.37 6.91
CA LEU A 160 -5.62 10.11 7.48
C LEU A 160 -5.53 10.16 9.00
N LEU A 161 -5.00 11.24 9.58
CA LEU A 161 -4.93 11.42 11.03
C LEU A 161 -6.33 11.45 11.66
N PHE A 162 -7.27 12.12 11.04
CA PHE A 162 -8.66 12.17 11.51
C PHE A 162 -9.32 10.80 11.43
N GLY A 163 -9.17 10.06 10.32
CA GLY A 163 -9.69 8.70 10.21
C GLY A 163 -9.07 7.74 11.22
N TYR A 164 -7.76 7.85 11.47
CA TYR A 164 -7.07 7.06 12.49
C TYR A 164 -7.55 7.40 13.91
N PHE A 165 -7.79 8.67 14.21
CA PHE A 165 -8.36 9.10 15.48
C PHE A 165 -9.73 8.46 15.72
N ILE A 166 -10.61 8.46 14.71
CA ILE A 166 -11.92 7.80 14.80
C ILE A 166 -11.77 6.28 14.95
N ALA A 167 -10.85 5.65 14.22
CA ALA A 167 -10.55 4.22 14.34
C ALA A 167 -10.06 3.82 15.73
N ALA A 168 -9.38 4.72 16.44
CA ALA A 168 -8.86 4.48 17.77
C ALA A 168 -9.94 4.53 18.86
N ILE A 169 -10.98 5.36 18.68
CA ILE A 169 -12.05 5.54 19.68
C ILE A 169 -13.24 4.62 19.44
N ILE A 170 -13.53 4.27 18.18
CA ILE A 170 -14.69 3.46 17.84
C ILE A 170 -14.49 2.01 18.30
N ASP A 171 -15.56 1.44 18.85
CA ASP A 171 -15.65 0.05 19.25
C ASP A 171 -16.85 -0.57 18.52
N VAL A 172 -16.60 -1.66 17.81
CA VAL A 172 -17.63 -2.38 17.03
C VAL A 172 -17.74 -3.77 17.61
N ASP A 173 -18.89 -4.08 18.22
CA ASP A 173 -19.16 -5.37 18.87
C ASP A 173 -18.13 -5.78 19.93
N GLY A 174 -17.57 -4.80 20.67
CA GLY A 174 -16.53 -5.02 21.68
C GLY A 174 -15.14 -5.28 21.09
N LYS A 175 -14.95 -5.03 19.79
CA LYS A 175 -13.69 -5.19 19.06
C LYS A 175 -13.20 -3.82 18.56
N ARG A 176 -11.91 -3.58 18.74
CA ARG A 176 -11.25 -2.32 18.33
C ARG A 176 -10.39 -2.51 17.08
N PHE A 177 -10.37 -1.50 16.22
CA PHE A 177 -9.47 -1.46 15.04
C PHE A 177 -8.02 -1.19 15.45
N VAL A 178 -7.82 -0.36 16.48
CA VAL A 178 -6.49 -0.04 17.02
C VAL A 178 -6.32 -0.76 18.35
N THR A 179 -5.27 -1.58 18.46
CA THR A 179 -4.98 -2.40 19.64
C THR A 179 -3.48 -2.36 19.97
N SER A 180 -3.13 -2.59 21.24
CA SER A 180 -1.72 -2.65 21.66
C SER A 180 -1.04 -3.99 21.37
N ALA A 181 -1.81 -5.02 21.00
CA ALA A 181 -1.35 -6.40 20.86
C ALA A 181 -0.18 -6.54 19.88
N SER A 182 -0.20 -5.79 18.76
CA SER A 182 0.90 -5.82 17.79
C SER A 182 2.22 -5.31 18.38
N PHE A 183 2.19 -4.35 19.31
CA PHE A 183 3.40 -3.84 19.97
C PHE A 183 3.95 -4.82 20.99
N GLU A 184 3.08 -5.52 21.71
CA GLU A 184 3.49 -6.53 22.70
C GLU A 184 4.03 -7.81 22.04
N SER A 185 3.52 -8.15 20.85
CA SER A 185 3.95 -9.34 20.09
C SER A 185 5.26 -9.16 19.32
N ALA A 186 5.77 -7.93 19.20
CA ALA A 186 6.98 -7.65 18.44
C ALA A 186 8.21 -8.18 19.20
N PRO A 187 9.11 -8.96 18.56
CA PRO A 187 10.34 -9.42 19.20
C PRO A 187 11.19 -8.21 19.60
N ALA A 188 11.69 -8.21 20.84
CA ALA A 188 12.63 -7.21 21.28
C ALA A 188 13.91 -7.33 20.42
N ILE A 189 14.27 -6.25 19.71
CA ILE A 189 15.60 -6.14 19.13
C ILE A 189 16.58 -6.04 20.32
N THR A 190 17.31 -7.12 20.57
CA THR A 190 18.49 -7.18 21.44
C THR A 190 19.67 -7.66 20.61
#